data_AF-A0A1X1QKL9-F1
#
_entry.id   AF-A0A1X1QKL9-F1
#
_cell.length_a   1.000
_cell.length_b   1.000
_cell.length_c   1.000
_cell.angle_alpha   90.00
_cell.angle_beta   90.00
_cell.angle_gamma   90.00
#
_symmetry.space_group_name_H-M   'P 1'
#
loop_
_entity.id
_entity.type
_entity.pdbx_description
1 polymer ?
#
loop_
_entity_poly.entity_id
_entity_poly.type
_entity_poly.pdbx_seq_one_letter_code
_entity_poly.pdbx_strand_id
1 'polypeptide(L)'
;MKNLLKIIIVAGFVTASFNSLAADWTITQSADITTTNLTQLSLDQGVTTAVSNSRQAINGVVLNGAEDDLVSGSQTAPILARALDMNQDGQTTVGSSQAINHIAARNIGATGATGLVRQTGVMTGVLLMTQKAGAGNNVQGGNVMVTSSTGNIVNAAQELTITNEINLGQEIGSNTNNVQALNLADTTANSSGTVDTLVQSFDHTGANGLTLSSRNAASGNVQAGNMVDSLGSITDLRQTFSFLNSSLGFFNLVGTGSSNIQAGNMARTDGTGSVIVEISQTFTGSSRDNVFTMSPFAGPTVSELVQAGNLIDIGQGAITDLTDHQVFSTEGTMTMTQTGGVVDSLQALNAITDKTGGSAATQARQSLTASGAFSMDQRVATTSGQFGNFAGLRR
;
A
#
# COMPACT_ATOMS: atom_id res chain seq x y z
N MET A 1 5.25 -28.46 -29.36
CA MET A 1 5.18 -27.16 -30.04
C MET A 1 5.13 -26.08 -28.97
N LYS A 2 6.18 -25.26 -28.86
CA LYS A 2 6.25 -24.13 -27.93
C LYS A 2 5.42 -22.99 -28.53
N ASN A 3 4.23 -22.74 -27.99
CA ASN A 3 3.42 -21.59 -28.39
C ASN A 3 4.05 -20.34 -27.78
N LEU A 4 4.88 -19.66 -28.57
CA LEU A 4 5.38 -18.33 -28.26
C LEU A 4 4.23 -17.35 -28.52
N LEU A 5 3.49 -16.98 -27.46
CA LEU A 5 2.52 -15.90 -27.54
C LEU A 5 3.29 -14.58 -27.56
N LYS A 6 3.18 -13.83 -28.65
CA LYS A 6 3.62 -12.43 -28.72
C LYS A 6 2.73 -11.62 -27.78
N ILE A 7 3.21 -11.39 -26.56
CA ILE A 7 2.66 -10.36 -25.69
C ILE A 7 3.06 -9.02 -26.33
N ILE A 8 2.07 -8.20 -26.68
CA ILE A 8 2.31 -6.78 -26.94
C ILE A 8 2.59 -6.17 -25.58
N ILE A 9 3.88 -6.11 -25.22
CA ILE A 9 4.34 -5.21 -24.15
C ILE A 9 4.18 -3.82 -24.76
N VAL A 10 3.25 -3.01 -24.25
CA VAL A 10 3.28 -1.58 -24.51
C VAL A 10 4.48 -1.04 -23.74
N ALA A 11 5.64 -1.05 -24.41
CA ALA A 11 6.80 -0.29 -23.99
C ALA A 11 6.37 1.18 -23.93
N GLY A 12 6.68 1.85 -22.82
CA GLY A 12 6.34 3.26 -22.62
C GLY A 12 6.75 4.11 -23.83
N PHE A 13 5.82 4.93 -24.31
CA PHE A 13 6.16 6.00 -25.23
C PHE A 13 7.02 6.99 -24.47
N VAL A 14 8.34 6.94 -24.68
CA VAL A 14 9.22 8.07 -24.38
C VAL A 14 8.96 9.10 -25.47
N THR A 15 8.10 10.08 -25.19
CA THR A 15 7.94 11.23 -26.09
C THR A 15 9.23 12.05 -26.02
N ALA A 16 9.88 12.19 -27.17
CA ALA A 16 10.95 13.15 -27.35
C ALA A 16 10.41 14.55 -27.05
N SER A 17 11.17 15.34 -26.29
CA SER A 17 10.85 16.70 -25.88
C SER A 17 10.48 17.57 -27.09
N PHE A 18 9.19 17.80 -27.29
CA PHE A 18 8.70 18.98 -28.00
C PHE A 18 8.56 20.08 -26.96
N ASN A 19 9.13 21.26 -27.22
CA ASN A 19 9.12 22.43 -26.33
C ASN A 19 7.76 22.57 -25.63
N SER A 20 7.79 22.46 -24.29
CA SER A 20 6.68 22.02 -23.46
C SER A 20 5.55 23.05 -23.34
N LEU A 21 4.38 22.66 -23.83
CA LEU A 21 3.12 23.09 -23.25
C LEU A 21 2.71 21.96 -22.31
N ALA A 22 2.53 22.27 -21.02
CA ALA A 22 1.92 21.34 -20.07
C ALA A 22 0.64 20.76 -20.70
N ALA A 23 0.55 19.44 -20.80
CA ALA A 23 -0.58 18.78 -21.42
C ALA A 23 -1.46 18.12 -20.35
N ASP A 24 -2.77 18.36 -20.50
CA ASP A 24 -3.81 17.69 -19.73
C ASP A 24 -4.23 16.43 -20.47
N TRP A 25 -3.95 15.27 -19.88
CA TRP A 25 -4.21 13.99 -20.51
C TRP A 25 -5.52 13.37 -20.02
N THR A 26 -6.23 12.74 -20.96
CA THR A 26 -7.30 11.79 -20.65
C THR A 26 -6.91 10.44 -21.23
N ILE A 27 -6.70 9.44 -20.37
CA ILE A 27 -6.16 8.14 -20.80
C ILE A 27 -7.05 7.01 -20.32
N THR A 28 -7.52 6.18 -21.27
CA THR A 28 -8.15 4.89 -20.98
C THR A 28 -7.26 3.78 -21.51
N GLN A 29 -6.84 2.87 -20.62
CA GLN A 29 -5.94 1.76 -20.92
C GLN A 29 -6.49 0.48 -20.32
N SER A 30 -6.46 -0.62 -21.08
CA SER A 30 -6.82 -1.93 -20.56
C SER A 30 -5.84 -3.00 -20.99
N ALA A 31 -5.51 -3.88 -20.05
CA ALA A 31 -4.70 -5.07 -20.27
C ALA A 31 -5.53 -6.31 -19.93
N ASP A 32 -6.17 -6.89 -20.94
CA ASP A 32 -6.98 -8.11 -20.78
C ASP A 32 -6.12 -9.36 -20.98
N ILE A 33 -5.91 -10.10 -19.89
CA ILE A 33 -5.12 -11.34 -19.85
C ILE A 33 -6.00 -12.48 -19.34
N THR A 34 -7.11 -12.72 -20.05
CA THR A 34 -8.14 -13.70 -19.69
C THR A 34 -7.95 -15.09 -20.32
N THR A 35 -6.83 -15.35 -21.00
CA THR A 35 -6.65 -16.62 -21.72
C THR A 35 -6.45 -17.80 -20.77
N THR A 36 -7.37 -18.78 -20.78
CA THR A 36 -7.34 -19.98 -19.92
C THR A 36 -6.17 -20.92 -20.18
N ASN A 37 -5.52 -20.80 -21.35
CA ASN A 37 -4.35 -21.59 -21.72
C ASN A 37 -3.03 -21.02 -21.17
N LEU A 38 -3.04 -19.82 -20.59
CA LEU A 38 -1.85 -19.22 -20.00
C LEU A 38 -1.69 -19.71 -18.55
N THR A 39 -0.74 -20.63 -18.36
CA THR A 39 -0.46 -21.20 -17.04
C THR A 39 0.28 -20.22 -16.13
N GLN A 40 1.05 -19.30 -16.69
CA GLN A 40 1.80 -18.29 -15.95
C GLN A 40 2.08 -17.09 -16.88
N LEU A 41 1.86 -15.89 -16.37
CA LEU A 41 2.43 -14.66 -16.92
C LEU A 41 3.63 -14.28 -16.07
N SER A 42 4.78 -14.04 -16.69
CA SER A 42 5.99 -13.64 -15.96
C SER A 42 6.57 -12.34 -16.51
N LEU A 43 6.87 -11.41 -15.60
CA LEU A 43 7.72 -10.24 -15.85
C LEU A 43 8.96 -10.39 -14.99
N ASP A 44 10.01 -10.95 -15.58
CA ASP A 44 11.31 -11.12 -14.93
C ASP A 44 12.30 -10.12 -15.52
N GLN A 45 12.88 -9.28 -14.67
CA GLN A 45 13.97 -8.38 -15.08
C GLN A 45 15.33 -9.09 -15.15
N GLY A 46 15.39 -10.35 -14.75
CA GLY A 46 16.61 -11.14 -14.68
C GLY A 46 17.55 -10.68 -13.57
N VAL A 47 18.62 -11.44 -13.36
CA VAL A 47 19.65 -11.09 -12.37
C VAL A 47 20.56 -10.01 -12.97
N THR A 48 20.46 -8.78 -12.48
CA THR A 48 21.40 -7.71 -12.85
C THR A 48 22.17 -7.21 -11.63
N THR A 49 23.32 -6.59 -11.84
CA THR A 49 24.16 -6.08 -10.74
C THR A 49 23.56 -4.84 -10.08
N ALA A 50 22.67 -4.10 -10.77
CA ALA A 50 22.01 -2.91 -10.25
C ALA A 50 20.69 -2.65 -10.97
N VAL A 51 19.61 -2.48 -10.21
CA VAL A 51 18.25 -2.17 -10.70
C VAL A 51 17.78 -0.89 -10.01
N SER A 52 18.04 0.27 -10.60
CA SER A 52 17.61 1.55 -10.01
C SER A 52 16.48 2.19 -10.79
N ASN A 53 15.49 2.73 -10.07
CA ASN A 53 14.33 3.44 -10.63
C ASN A 53 13.57 2.62 -11.68
N SER A 54 13.58 1.31 -11.51
CA SER A 54 12.99 0.37 -12.46
C SER A 54 11.50 0.20 -12.19
N ARG A 55 10.67 0.34 -13.21
CA ARG A 55 9.22 0.17 -13.09
C ARG A 55 8.77 -1.04 -13.90
N GLN A 56 8.22 -2.04 -13.22
CA GLN A 56 7.49 -3.14 -13.84
C GLN A 56 6.00 -2.93 -13.60
N ALA A 57 5.22 -2.87 -14.67
CA ALA A 57 3.76 -2.86 -14.55
C ALA A 57 3.12 -3.68 -15.68
N ILE A 58 1.98 -4.31 -15.41
CA ILE A 58 1.13 -4.89 -16.46
C ILE A 58 0.50 -3.77 -17.29
N ASN A 59 -0.01 -2.75 -16.59
CA ASN A 59 -0.76 -1.65 -17.16
C ASN A 59 -0.21 -0.33 -16.61
N GLY A 60 0.63 0.35 -17.39
CA GLY A 60 1.37 1.53 -16.94
C GLY A 60 1.03 2.79 -17.74
N VAL A 61 0.73 3.88 -17.03
CA VAL A 61 0.71 5.25 -17.54
C VAL A 61 1.80 6.02 -16.81
N VAL A 62 2.75 6.57 -17.56
CA VAL A 62 3.82 7.40 -17.01
C VAL A 62 3.90 8.66 -17.88
N LEU A 63 3.52 9.79 -17.31
CA LEU A 63 3.59 11.10 -17.94
C LEU A 63 4.82 11.86 -17.46
N ASN A 64 5.13 13.00 -18.11
CA ASN A 64 6.18 13.88 -17.61
C ASN A 64 5.76 14.49 -16.27
N GLY A 65 6.26 13.95 -15.17
CA GLY A 65 5.90 14.41 -13.82
C GLY A 65 6.19 15.89 -13.54
N ALA A 66 7.03 16.58 -14.32
CA ALA A 66 7.23 18.01 -14.13
C ALA A 66 6.09 18.88 -14.70
N GLU A 67 5.42 18.39 -15.75
CA GLU A 67 4.61 19.24 -16.63
C GLU A 67 3.21 18.71 -16.89
N ASP A 68 3.04 17.38 -16.94
CA ASP A 68 1.84 16.75 -17.46
C ASP A 68 0.93 16.21 -16.36
N ASP A 69 -0.35 16.55 -16.49
CA ASP A 69 -1.41 16.09 -15.59
C ASP A 69 -2.21 14.97 -16.25
N LEU A 70 -2.61 13.98 -15.45
CA LEU A 70 -3.65 13.03 -15.85
C LEU A 70 -4.97 13.54 -15.30
N VAL A 71 -5.70 14.35 -16.07
CA VAL A 71 -6.93 15.02 -15.61
C VAL A 71 -8.09 14.05 -15.43
N SER A 72 -8.18 13.01 -16.26
CA SER A 72 -9.19 11.96 -16.12
C SER A 72 -8.74 10.67 -16.80
N GLY A 73 -9.38 9.55 -16.51
CA GLY A 73 -9.07 8.31 -17.20
C GLY A 73 -9.37 7.03 -16.45
N SER A 74 -9.02 5.91 -17.06
CA SER A 74 -9.15 4.60 -16.43
C SER A 74 -8.06 3.63 -16.85
N GLN A 75 -7.65 2.80 -15.89
CA GLN A 75 -6.79 1.64 -16.10
C GLN A 75 -7.54 0.39 -15.63
N THR A 76 -7.67 -0.62 -16.50
CA THR A 76 -8.35 -1.87 -16.15
C THR A 76 -7.53 -3.08 -16.54
N ALA A 77 -7.19 -3.92 -15.55
CA ALA A 77 -6.39 -5.12 -15.74
C ALA A 77 -7.11 -6.38 -15.21
N PRO A 78 -7.94 -7.04 -16.04
CA PRO A 78 -8.46 -8.36 -15.73
C PRO A 78 -7.43 -9.44 -16.08
N ILE A 79 -7.03 -10.24 -15.09
CA ILE A 79 -6.00 -11.27 -15.22
C ILE A 79 -6.57 -12.62 -14.75
N LEU A 80 -6.83 -13.53 -15.69
CA LEU A 80 -7.26 -14.91 -15.41
C LEU A 80 -6.14 -15.95 -15.59
N ALA A 81 -4.91 -15.51 -15.84
CA ALA A 81 -3.74 -16.40 -15.83
C ALA A 81 -3.71 -17.18 -14.51
N ARG A 82 -3.26 -18.46 -14.50
CA ARG A 82 -3.20 -19.22 -13.22
C ARG A 82 -2.24 -18.58 -12.22
N ALA A 83 -1.21 -17.89 -12.70
CA ALA A 83 -0.29 -17.10 -11.91
C ALA A 83 0.21 -15.87 -12.69
N LEU A 84 0.35 -14.73 -12.01
CA LEU A 84 1.20 -13.61 -12.39
C LEU A 84 2.43 -13.63 -11.49
N ASP A 85 3.61 -13.67 -12.10
CA ASP A 85 4.90 -13.67 -11.41
C ASP A 85 5.73 -12.46 -11.86
N MET A 86 6.00 -11.54 -10.96
CA MET A 86 6.83 -10.37 -11.21
C MET A 86 8.09 -10.49 -10.36
N ASN A 87 9.24 -10.61 -11.02
CA ASN A 87 10.52 -10.75 -10.35
C ASN A 87 11.44 -9.57 -10.68
N GLN A 88 11.98 -8.96 -9.63
CA GLN A 88 13.03 -7.94 -9.70
C GLN A 88 14.22 -8.41 -8.88
N ASP A 89 15.26 -8.87 -9.57
CA ASP A 89 16.49 -9.35 -8.96
C ASP A 89 17.65 -8.39 -9.22
N GLY A 90 18.13 -7.73 -8.16
CA GLY A 90 19.29 -6.84 -8.22
C GLY A 90 20.07 -6.77 -6.91
N GLN A 91 21.40 -6.75 -6.97
CA GLN A 91 22.23 -6.53 -5.77
C GLN A 91 22.06 -5.12 -5.18
N THR A 92 21.58 -4.17 -5.96
CA THR A 92 21.20 -2.81 -5.54
C THR A 92 19.90 -2.43 -6.23
N THR A 93 18.77 -2.77 -5.61
CA THR A 93 17.45 -2.34 -6.09
C THR A 93 17.04 -1.11 -5.28
N VAL A 94 16.98 0.05 -5.94
CA VAL A 94 16.68 1.35 -5.31
C VAL A 94 15.56 2.02 -6.08
N GLY A 95 14.52 2.50 -5.40
CA GLY A 95 13.48 3.31 -6.03
C GLY A 95 12.67 2.56 -7.11
N SER A 96 12.67 1.23 -7.08
CA SER A 96 12.01 0.42 -8.10
C SER A 96 10.58 0.07 -7.70
N SER A 97 9.68 -0.01 -8.67
CA SER A 97 8.29 -0.38 -8.47
C SER A 97 7.89 -1.63 -9.25
N GLN A 98 7.03 -2.46 -8.62
CA GLN A 98 6.29 -3.55 -9.26
C GLN A 98 4.81 -3.33 -9.02
N ALA A 99 4.01 -3.33 -10.09
CA ALA A 99 2.58 -3.11 -9.99
C ALA A 99 1.75 -3.89 -11.02
N ILE A 100 0.46 -4.10 -10.75
CA ILE A 100 -0.48 -4.50 -11.80
C ILE A 100 -0.84 -3.25 -12.62
N ASN A 101 -1.43 -2.25 -11.97
CA ASN A 101 -1.72 -0.94 -12.55
C ASN A 101 -0.80 0.10 -11.92
N HIS A 102 -0.14 0.92 -12.74
CA HIS A 102 0.76 1.98 -12.29
C HIS A 102 0.48 3.28 -13.02
N ILE A 103 0.24 4.36 -12.26
CA ILE A 103 0.11 5.73 -12.77
C ILE A 103 1.20 6.57 -12.12
N ALA A 104 1.95 7.29 -12.95
CA ALA A 104 2.79 8.40 -12.51
C ALA A 104 2.53 9.63 -13.38
N ALA A 105 2.19 10.75 -12.74
CA ALA A 105 1.93 12.03 -13.40
C ALA A 105 2.31 13.19 -12.45
N ARG A 106 2.19 14.45 -12.91
CA ARG A 106 2.24 15.59 -11.99
C ARG A 106 1.01 15.56 -11.10
N ASN A 107 -0.16 15.93 -11.60
CA ASN A 107 -1.43 15.71 -10.91
C ASN A 107 -2.15 14.46 -11.44
N ILE A 108 -2.91 13.79 -10.56
CA ILE A 108 -3.77 12.67 -10.92
C ILE A 108 -5.20 13.01 -10.53
N GLY A 109 -6.05 13.09 -11.56
CA GLY A 109 -7.42 13.54 -11.50
C GLY A 109 -7.57 15.05 -11.34
N ALA A 110 -8.81 15.50 -11.33
CA ALA A 110 -9.19 16.90 -11.21
C ALA A 110 -10.52 17.05 -10.47
N THR A 111 -10.78 18.27 -9.97
CA THR A 111 -12.03 18.58 -9.30
C THR A 111 -13.23 18.49 -10.26
N GLY A 112 -14.35 17.97 -9.75
CA GLY A 112 -15.61 17.83 -10.50
C GLY A 112 -15.81 16.46 -11.16
N ALA A 113 -17.04 16.19 -11.60
CA ALA A 113 -17.50 14.85 -12.01
C ALA A 113 -16.77 14.22 -13.21
N THR A 114 -16.12 15.02 -14.04
CA THR A 114 -15.39 14.55 -15.23
C THR A 114 -13.91 14.30 -14.97
N GLY A 115 -13.39 14.66 -13.79
CA GLY A 115 -11.97 14.55 -13.43
C GLY A 115 -11.58 13.20 -12.80
N LEU A 116 -12.43 12.17 -12.91
CA LEU A 116 -12.20 10.89 -12.24
C LEU A 116 -11.06 10.11 -12.91
N VAL A 117 -10.07 9.68 -12.12
CA VAL A 117 -9.08 8.67 -12.51
C VAL A 117 -9.34 7.38 -11.76
N ARG A 118 -9.55 6.27 -12.48
CA ARG A 118 -9.85 4.96 -11.88
C ARG A 118 -8.84 3.88 -12.24
N GLN A 119 -8.30 3.16 -11.26
CA GLN A 119 -7.59 1.91 -11.46
C GLN A 119 -8.45 0.74 -10.97
N THR A 120 -8.65 -0.26 -11.82
CA THR A 120 -9.37 -1.48 -11.49
C THR A 120 -8.50 -2.70 -11.84
N GLY A 121 -8.25 -3.55 -10.86
CA GLY A 121 -7.57 -4.83 -11.04
C GLY A 121 -8.47 -5.98 -10.59
N VAL A 122 -8.57 -7.02 -11.42
CA VAL A 122 -9.29 -8.25 -11.05
C VAL A 122 -8.39 -9.44 -11.36
N MET A 123 -8.11 -10.25 -10.36
CA MET A 123 -7.25 -11.43 -10.51
C MET A 123 -7.89 -12.68 -9.94
N THR A 124 -7.88 -13.75 -10.72
CA THR A 124 -8.34 -15.08 -10.27
C THR A 124 -7.22 -16.10 -10.10
N GLY A 125 -6.03 -15.78 -10.62
CA GLY A 125 -4.81 -16.55 -10.40
C GLY A 125 -4.04 -16.10 -9.18
N VAL A 126 -2.91 -16.75 -8.96
CA VAL A 126 -1.94 -16.37 -7.92
C VAL A 126 -1.21 -15.08 -8.33
N LEU A 127 -1.12 -14.11 -7.42
CA LEU A 127 -0.22 -12.96 -7.54
C LEU A 127 1.07 -13.24 -6.79
N LEU A 128 2.19 -13.31 -7.50
CA LEU A 128 3.53 -13.36 -6.92
C LEU A 128 4.31 -12.11 -7.39
N MET A 129 4.73 -11.29 -6.43
CA MET A 129 5.72 -10.25 -6.67
C MET A 129 6.91 -10.52 -5.77
N THR A 130 8.07 -10.78 -6.35
CA THR A 130 9.31 -10.95 -5.60
C THR A 130 10.27 -9.84 -6.01
N GLN A 131 10.84 -9.18 -5.00
CA GLN A 131 11.88 -8.20 -5.19
C GLN A 131 13.05 -8.51 -4.28
N LYS A 132 14.19 -8.85 -4.86
CA LYS A 132 15.45 -8.87 -4.14
C LYS A 132 16.00 -7.45 -4.18
N ALA A 133 15.75 -6.70 -3.12
CA ALA A 133 16.18 -5.33 -2.99
C ALA A 133 17.41 -5.24 -2.12
N GLY A 134 18.55 -4.85 -2.69
CA GLY A 134 19.77 -4.51 -1.94
C GLY A 134 19.74 -3.15 -1.23
N ALA A 135 18.71 -2.34 -1.44
CA ALA A 135 18.58 -0.97 -0.94
C ALA A 135 17.11 -0.55 -0.84
N GLY A 136 16.85 0.70 -0.41
CA GLY A 136 15.52 1.17 -0.01
C GLY A 136 14.65 1.88 -1.05
N ASN A 137 13.49 2.37 -0.60
CA ASN A 137 12.49 3.14 -1.35
C ASN A 137 11.79 2.37 -2.49
N ASN A 138 11.66 1.06 -2.37
CA ASN A 138 10.99 0.25 -3.39
C ASN A 138 9.50 0.08 -3.09
N VAL A 139 8.70 -0.05 -4.15
CA VAL A 139 7.25 -0.17 -4.06
C VAL A 139 6.79 -1.47 -4.71
N GLN A 140 5.93 -2.23 -4.02
CA GLN A 140 5.17 -3.34 -4.61
C GLN A 140 3.69 -3.10 -4.37
N GLY A 141 2.86 -3.27 -5.40
CA GLY A 141 1.42 -3.11 -5.23
C GLY A 141 0.55 -3.67 -6.33
N GLY A 142 -0.75 -3.70 -6.10
CA GLY A 142 -1.72 -4.02 -7.15
C GLY A 142 -1.96 -2.78 -8.01
N ASN A 143 -2.63 -1.78 -7.42
CA ASN A 143 -2.85 -0.47 -8.00
C ASN A 143 -1.92 0.55 -7.33
N VAL A 144 -1.18 1.30 -8.12
CA VAL A 144 -0.23 2.32 -7.64
C VAL A 144 -0.47 3.63 -8.39
N MET A 145 -0.67 4.72 -7.63
CA MET A 145 -0.69 6.10 -8.09
C MET A 145 0.39 6.87 -7.36
N VAL A 146 1.32 7.49 -8.10
CA VAL A 146 2.40 8.30 -7.54
C VAL A 146 2.43 9.66 -8.24
N THR A 147 2.46 10.74 -7.48
CA THR A 147 2.62 12.09 -8.05
C THR A 147 4.08 12.52 -8.07
N SER A 148 4.36 13.59 -8.80
CA SER A 148 5.68 14.24 -8.80
C SER A 148 5.86 15.20 -7.62
N SER A 149 7.00 15.91 -7.58
CA SER A 149 7.36 16.83 -6.50
C SER A 149 6.47 18.07 -6.34
N THR A 150 5.49 18.27 -7.22
CA THR A 150 4.53 19.39 -7.13
C THR A 150 3.08 18.92 -7.22
N GLY A 151 2.85 17.62 -7.27
CA GLY A 151 1.59 17.03 -7.67
C GLY A 151 0.63 16.66 -6.53
N ASN A 152 -0.66 16.60 -6.86
CA ASN A 152 -1.75 16.17 -5.98
C ASN A 152 -2.56 15.02 -6.60
N ILE A 153 -3.31 14.30 -5.77
CA ILE A 153 -4.31 13.31 -6.21
C ILE A 153 -5.69 13.86 -5.86
N VAL A 154 -6.57 13.98 -6.85
CA VAL A 154 -7.92 14.52 -6.67
C VAL A 154 -8.92 13.65 -7.41
N ASN A 155 -10.03 13.29 -6.77
CA ASN A 155 -11.12 12.55 -7.41
C ASN A 155 -10.62 11.26 -8.09
N ALA A 156 -10.11 10.33 -7.29
CA ALA A 156 -9.51 9.09 -7.76
C ALA A 156 -10.14 7.85 -7.12
N ALA A 157 -10.04 6.72 -7.80
CA ALA A 157 -10.49 5.44 -7.29
C ALA A 157 -9.51 4.31 -7.62
N GLN A 158 -9.26 3.43 -6.64
CA GLN A 158 -8.49 2.20 -6.80
C GLN A 158 -9.31 1.02 -6.28
N GLU A 159 -9.55 0.04 -7.14
CA GLU A 159 -10.28 -1.16 -6.80
C GLU A 159 -9.46 -2.38 -7.19
N LEU A 160 -9.21 -3.26 -6.24
CA LEU A 160 -8.49 -4.50 -6.48
C LEU A 160 -9.25 -5.67 -5.88
N THR A 161 -9.63 -6.63 -6.73
CA THR A 161 -10.24 -7.88 -6.30
C THR A 161 -9.34 -9.05 -6.66
N ILE A 162 -9.00 -9.88 -5.68
CA ILE A 162 -8.21 -11.09 -5.88
C ILE A 162 -8.93 -12.29 -5.25
N THR A 163 -9.10 -13.37 -5.99
CA THR A 163 -9.86 -14.56 -5.53
C THR A 163 -8.98 -15.77 -5.21
N ASN A 164 -7.66 -15.59 -5.21
CA ASN A 164 -6.67 -16.64 -5.04
C ASN A 164 -5.44 -16.08 -4.30
N GLU A 165 -4.37 -16.85 -4.18
CA GLU A 165 -3.22 -16.48 -3.34
C GLU A 165 -2.54 -15.18 -3.78
N ILE A 166 -2.15 -14.36 -2.79
CA ILE A 166 -1.30 -13.18 -2.98
C ILE A 166 -0.02 -13.38 -2.18
N ASN A 167 1.12 -13.15 -2.80
CA ASN A 167 2.41 -13.15 -2.14
C ASN A 167 3.27 -11.99 -2.68
N LEU A 168 3.43 -10.94 -1.87
CA LEU A 168 4.41 -9.89 -2.12
C LEU A 168 5.61 -10.13 -1.19
N GLY A 169 6.74 -10.48 -1.77
CA GLY A 169 7.99 -10.76 -1.08
C GLY A 169 9.05 -9.73 -1.39
N GLN A 170 9.65 -9.17 -0.35
CA GLN A 170 10.86 -8.35 -0.42
C GLN A 170 11.99 -9.02 0.36
N GLU A 171 13.12 -9.29 -0.31
CA GLU A 171 14.28 -9.97 0.26
C GLU A 171 15.61 -9.27 -0.07
N ILE A 172 16.66 -9.56 0.70
CA ILE A 172 18.11 -9.29 0.46
C ILE A 172 18.61 -7.83 0.44
N GLY A 173 18.79 -7.20 1.61
CA GLY A 173 19.58 -5.96 1.76
C GLY A 173 19.22 -5.19 3.02
N SER A 174 19.94 -4.12 3.36
CA SER A 174 19.50 -3.15 4.38
C SER A 174 18.33 -2.33 3.82
N ASN A 175 17.15 -2.92 3.88
CA ASN A 175 15.98 -2.47 3.17
C ASN A 175 15.22 -1.44 3.99
N THR A 176 15.42 -0.15 3.67
CA THR A 176 14.75 0.96 4.35
C THR A 176 13.63 1.52 3.49
N ASN A 177 12.55 1.99 4.11
CA ASN A 177 11.49 2.75 3.43
C ASN A 177 10.85 2.04 2.23
N ASN A 178 10.79 0.70 2.22
CA ASN A 178 10.04 0.00 1.19
C ASN A 178 8.55 -0.01 1.55
N VAL A 179 7.71 -0.03 0.51
CA VAL A 179 6.26 -0.07 0.64
C VAL A 179 5.73 -1.29 -0.10
N GLN A 180 4.94 -2.10 0.59
CA GLN A 180 4.12 -3.15 -0.01
C GLN A 180 2.66 -2.80 0.25
N ALA A 181 1.93 -2.37 -0.77
CA ALA A 181 0.55 -1.90 -0.64
C ALA A 181 -0.31 -2.35 -1.82
N LEU A 182 -1.43 -3.03 -1.58
CA LEU A 182 -2.27 -3.57 -2.65
C LEU A 182 -2.95 -2.44 -3.45
N ASN A 183 -3.41 -1.39 -2.76
CA ASN A 183 -3.73 -0.10 -3.35
C ASN A 183 -2.85 0.97 -2.69
N LEU A 184 -2.08 1.72 -3.49
CA LEU A 184 -1.21 2.80 -3.03
C LEU A 184 -1.53 4.11 -3.76
N ALA A 185 -1.74 5.16 -2.99
CA ALA A 185 -1.71 6.54 -3.45
C ALA A 185 -0.60 7.28 -2.68
N ASP A 186 0.39 7.80 -3.40
CA ASP A 186 1.59 8.42 -2.81
C ASP A 186 1.83 9.81 -3.42
N THR A 187 1.82 10.83 -2.56
CA THR A 187 2.16 12.21 -2.92
C THR A 187 3.44 12.71 -2.24
N THR A 188 4.20 11.83 -1.61
CA THR A 188 5.32 12.20 -0.72
C THR A 188 6.52 12.81 -1.44
N ALA A 189 6.58 12.72 -2.77
CA ALA A 189 7.54 13.49 -3.55
C ALA A 189 7.35 15.01 -3.40
N ASN A 190 6.11 15.46 -3.12
CA ASN A 190 5.73 16.85 -2.90
C ASN A 190 5.56 17.12 -1.40
N SER A 191 6.34 18.03 -0.83
CA SER A 191 6.26 18.41 0.59
C SER A 191 4.90 18.97 1.03
N SER A 192 4.07 19.37 0.08
CA SER A 192 2.69 19.83 0.30
C SER A 192 1.69 19.07 -0.58
N GLY A 193 2.05 17.89 -1.08
CA GLY A 193 1.17 17.10 -1.94
C GLY A 193 -0.06 16.66 -1.17
N THR A 194 -1.24 16.92 -1.71
CA THR A 194 -2.51 16.58 -1.05
C THR A 194 -3.22 15.44 -1.75
N VAL A 195 -4.08 14.77 -0.99
CA VAL A 195 -5.05 13.82 -1.51
C VAL A 195 -6.44 14.32 -1.18
N ASP A 196 -7.28 14.42 -2.20
CA ASP A 196 -8.67 14.86 -2.07
C ASP A 196 -9.60 13.91 -2.81
N THR A 197 -10.68 13.46 -2.18
CA THR A 197 -11.66 12.53 -2.75
C THR A 197 -10.99 11.29 -3.35
N LEU A 198 -10.62 10.35 -2.49
CA LEU A 198 -10.03 9.08 -2.92
C LEU A 198 -10.83 7.91 -2.36
N VAL A 199 -11.17 6.95 -3.22
CA VAL A 199 -11.78 5.68 -2.81
C VAL A 199 -10.82 4.53 -3.08
N GLN A 200 -10.44 3.78 -2.06
CA GLN A 200 -9.68 2.54 -2.20
C GLN A 200 -10.50 1.35 -1.71
N SER A 201 -10.64 0.32 -2.54
CA SER A 201 -11.25 -0.95 -2.15
C SER A 201 -10.30 -2.10 -2.48
N PHE A 202 -10.03 -2.93 -1.49
CA PHE A 202 -9.39 -4.21 -1.67
C PHE A 202 -10.32 -5.32 -1.16
N ASP A 203 -10.61 -6.28 -2.04
CA ASP A 203 -11.45 -7.43 -1.72
C ASP A 203 -10.73 -8.73 -2.06
N HIS A 204 -10.42 -9.50 -1.02
CA HIS A 204 -10.00 -10.89 -1.16
C HIS A 204 -11.15 -11.82 -0.81
N THR A 205 -11.55 -12.67 -1.76
CA THR A 205 -12.70 -13.59 -1.58
C THR A 205 -12.33 -15.06 -1.73
N GLY A 206 -11.06 -15.34 -2.01
CA GLY A 206 -10.51 -16.69 -2.19
C GLY A 206 -10.28 -17.44 -0.90
N ALA A 207 -10.17 -18.77 -1.00
CA ALA A 207 -9.80 -19.64 0.12
C ALA A 207 -8.30 -19.60 0.46
N ASN A 208 -7.46 -19.15 -0.47
CA ASN A 208 -6.00 -19.12 -0.31
C ASN A 208 -5.55 -17.83 0.40
N GLY A 209 -4.31 -17.79 0.88
CA GLY A 209 -3.82 -16.71 1.76
C GLY A 209 -3.42 -15.42 1.06
N LEU A 210 -3.34 -14.34 1.84
CA LEU A 210 -2.60 -13.12 1.51
C LEU A 210 -1.31 -13.12 2.34
N THR A 211 -0.17 -12.96 1.69
CA THR A 211 1.12 -12.79 2.35
C THR A 211 1.81 -11.51 1.85
N LEU A 212 2.07 -10.60 2.78
CA LEU A 212 2.97 -9.46 2.59
C LEU A 212 4.18 -9.75 3.46
N SER A 213 5.34 -9.97 2.84
CA SER A 213 6.54 -10.37 3.57
C SER A 213 7.75 -9.53 3.21
N SER A 214 8.48 -9.11 4.22
CA SER A 214 9.82 -8.55 4.05
C SER A 214 10.78 -9.21 5.04
N ARG A 215 11.94 -9.63 4.53
CA ARG A 215 13.03 -10.19 5.34
C ARG A 215 14.23 -9.26 5.34
N ASN A 216 14.92 -9.21 6.47
CA ASN A 216 16.00 -8.25 6.73
C ASN A 216 15.54 -6.80 6.58
N ALA A 217 14.29 -6.53 6.96
CA ALA A 217 13.74 -5.18 6.98
C ALA A 217 14.60 -4.28 7.89
N ALA A 218 15.19 -3.24 7.32
CA ALA A 218 15.75 -2.13 8.08
C ALA A 218 14.60 -1.19 8.49
N SER A 219 14.87 0.09 8.70
CA SER A 219 13.87 1.01 9.24
C SER A 219 12.89 1.54 8.20
N GLY A 220 11.68 1.87 8.63
CA GLY A 220 10.69 2.64 7.84
C GLY A 220 9.92 1.85 6.78
N ASN A 221 9.94 0.51 6.80
CA ASN A 221 9.16 -0.30 5.86
C ASN A 221 7.67 -0.31 6.23
N VAL A 222 6.83 -0.31 5.21
CA VAL A 222 5.38 -0.25 5.34
C VAL A 222 4.73 -1.42 4.59
N GLN A 223 3.80 -2.12 5.24
CA GLN A 223 2.92 -3.09 4.61
C GLN A 223 1.46 -2.70 4.84
N ALA A 224 0.70 -2.58 3.76
CA ALA A 224 -0.69 -2.17 3.80
C ALA A 224 -1.56 -2.96 2.82
N GLY A 225 -2.84 -3.10 3.10
CA GLY A 225 -3.82 -3.42 2.07
C GLY A 225 -4.08 -2.19 1.21
N ASN A 226 -4.70 -1.18 1.82
CA ASN A 226 -4.92 0.14 1.24
C ASN A 226 -4.01 1.16 1.94
N MET A 227 -3.30 1.98 1.16
CA MET A 227 -2.39 3.00 1.69
C MET A 227 -2.56 4.32 0.94
N VAL A 228 -2.64 5.38 1.74
CA VAL A 228 -2.43 6.75 1.30
C VAL A 228 -1.25 7.29 2.09
N ASP A 229 -0.21 7.75 1.41
CA ASP A 229 0.93 8.42 2.01
C ASP A 229 1.08 9.81 1.41
N SER A 230 1.04 10.82 2.27
CA SER A 230 0.97 12.22 1.88
C SER A 230 1.82 13.06 2.80
N LEU A 231 2.49 14.09 2.25
CA LEU A 231 3.10 15.12 3.10
C LEU A 231 2.16 16.30 3.34
N GLY A 232 1.11 16.46 2.54
CA GLY A 232 0.04 17.43 2.77
C GLY A 232 -1.23 16.79 3.35
N SER A 233 -2.32 17.56 3.33
CA SER A 233 -3.63 17.16 3.81
C SER A 233 -4.25 15.98 3.04
N ILE A 234 -5.09 15.22 3.73
CA ILE A 234 -5.93 14.16 3.18
C ILE A 234 -7.38 14.52 3.47
N THR A 235 -8.18 14.65 2.42
CA THR A 235 -9.62 14.95 2.51
C THR A 235 -10.45 13.91 1.75
N ASP A 236 -11.64 13.62 2.26
CA ASP A 236 -12.66 12.78 1.62
C ASP A 236 -12.15 11.37 1.23
N LEU A 237 -11.37 10.75 2.12
CA LEU A 237 -10.80 9.42 1.90
C LEU A 237 -11.74 8.32 2.37
N ARG A 238 -12.00 7.33 1.50
CA ARG A 238 -12.71 6.10 1.86
C ARG A 238 -11.84 4.88 1.54
N GLN A 239 -11.50 4.09 2.54
CA GLN A 239 -10.74 2.85 2.37
C GLN A 239 -11.54 1.65 2.89
N THR A 240 -11.68 0.62 2.07
CA THR A 240 -12.32 -0.64 2.44
C THR A 240 -11.35 -1.78 2.20
N PHE A 241 -11.04 -2.53 3.25
CA PHE A 241 -10.26 -3.74 3.20
C PHE A 241 -11.13 -4.91 3.64
N SER A 242 -11.45 -5.79 2.71
CA SER A 242 -12.24 -7.00 2.95
C SER A 242 -11.38 -8.22 2.71
N PHE A 243 -11.24 -9.05 3.74
CA PHE A 243 -10.53 -10.31 3.67
C PHE A 243 -11.46 -11.44 4.10
N LEU A 244 -12.13 -12.04 3.10
CA LEU A 244 -13.23 -12.97 3.29
C LEU A 244 -12.83 -14.36 2.79
N ASN A 245 -13.33 -15.39 3.47
CA ASN A 245 -13.20 -16.80 3.12
C ASN A 245 -11.77 -17.41 3.04
N SER A 246 -10.73 -16.64 3.31
CA SER A 246 -9.33 -17.09 3.21
C SER A 246 -8.82 -17.93 4.39
N SER A 247 -7.85 -18.80 4.15
CA SER A 247 -7.22 -19.57 5.21
C SER A 247 -6.30 -18.75 6.12
N LEU A 248 -5.72 -17.64 5.64
CA LEU A 248 -4.70 -16.86 6.36
C LEU A 248 -4.46 -15.49 5.70
N GLY A 249 -4.59 -14.40 6.47
CA GLY A 249 -4.00 -13.11 6.12
C GLY A 249 -2.70 -12.92 6.90
N PHE A 250 -1.56 -12.73 6.25
CA PHE A 250 -0.24 -12.72 6.89
C PHE A 250 0.58 -11.50 6.48
N PHE A 251 0.72 -10.55 7.41
CA PHE A 251 1.65 -9.44 7.29
C PHE A 251 2.88 -9.80 8.12
N ASN A 252 4.03 -9.98 7.48
CA ASN A 252 5.23 -10.47 8.12
C ASN A 252 6.43 -9.58 7.82
N LEU A 253 6.87 -8.84 8.83
CA LEU A 253 8.10 -8.06 8.77
C LEU A 253 9.12 -8.69 9.71
N VAL A 254 10.19 -9.21 9.12
CA VAL A 254 11.30 -9.80 9.87
C VAL A 254 12.56 -8.97 9.62
N GLY A 255 13.08 -8.31 10.66
CA GLY A 255 14.19 -7.36 10.49
C GLY A 255 14.54 -6.57 11.73
N THR A 256 15.72 -5.97 11.79
CA THR A 256 16.23 -5.28 12.98
C THR A 256 15.98 -3.77 12.97
N GLY A 257 15.12 -3.26 12.08
CA GLY A 257 14.85 -1.83 11.94
C GLY A 257 13.70 -1.30 12.77
N SER A 258 13.74 0.01 13.04
CA SER A 258 12.70 0.77 13.73
C SER A 258 11.65 1.33 12.75
N SER A 259 10.57 1.89 13.27
CA SER A 259 9.60 2.69 12.51
C SER A 259 8.88 1.90 11.40
N ASN A 260 8.87 0.57 11.49
CA ASN A 260 8.18 -0.30 10.56
C ASN A 260 6.67 -0.32 10.90
N ILE A 261 5.80 -0.37 9.88
CA ILE A 261 4.35 -0.24 10.04
C ILE A 261 3.62 -1.33 9.24
N GLN A 262 2.59 -1.94 9.83
CA GLN A 262 1.66 -2.84 9.17
C GLN A 262 0.21 -2.40 9.41
N ALA A 263 -0.60 -2.32 8.36
CA ALA A 263 -2.04 -2.08 8.50
C ALA A 263 -2.89 -2.75 7.42
N GLY A 264 -4.19 -2.97 7.66
CA GLY A 264 -5.13 -3.28 6.58
C GLY A 264 -5.45 -2.03 5.76
N ASN A 265 -5.90 -0.97 6.42
CA ASN A 265 -6.06 0.37 5.84
C ASN A 265 -5.10 1.36 6.52
N MET A 266 -4.46 2.22 5.73
CA MET A 266 -3.52 3.22 6.21
C MET A 266 -3.75 4.57 5.52
N ALA A 267 -3.89 5.61 6.31
CA ALA A 267 -3.81 7.01 5.88
C ALA A 267 -2.70 7.67 6.69
N ARG A 268 -1.66 8.15 6.02
CA ARG A 268 -0.48 8.72 6.66
C ARG A 268 -0.23 10.13 6.15
N THR A 269 -0.03 11.04 7.11
CA THR A 269 0.46 12.39 6.83
C THR A 269 1.76 12.61 7.58
N ASP A 270 2.82 13.10 6.92
CA ASP A 270 4.09 13.39 7.62
C ASP A 270 4.54 14.85 7.56
N GLY A 271 3.92 15.68 6.71
CA GLY A 271 4.28 17.09 6.62
C GLY A 271 3.54 17.96 7.63
N THR A 272 4.12 19.14 7.85
CA THR A 272 3.69 20.10 8.87
C THR A 272 2.39 20.80 8.50
N GLY A 273 1.43 20.83 9.40
CA GLY A 273 0.15 21.54 9.21
C GLY A 273 -0.86 20.76 8.35
N SER A 274 -0.64 19.46 8.17
CA SER A 274 -1.56 18.59 7.43
C SER A 274 -2.88 18.48 8.19
N VAL A 275 -3.98 18.56 7.45
CA VAL A 275 -5.32 18.36 8.00
C VAL A 275 -5.88 17.06 7.45
N ILE A 276 -6.54 16.31 8.33
CA ILE A 276 -7.31 15.13 7.98
C ILE A 276 -8.80 15.44 8.17
N VAL A 277 -9.58 15.21 7.12
CA VAL A 277 -11.02 15.49 7.07
C VAL A 277 -11.76 14.39 6.31
N GLU A 278 -12.91 13.95 6.82
CA GLU A 278 -13.82 13.00 6.18
C GLU A 278 -13.16 11.66 5.79
N ILE A 279 -12.38 11.08 6.71
CA ILE A 279 -11.79 9.75 6.53
C ILE A 279 -12.73 8.65 7.04
N SER A 280 -13.03 7.69 6.17
CA SER A 280 -13.67 6.43 6.56
C SER A 280 -12.79 5.24 6.21
N GLN A 281 -12.44 4.44 7.21
CA GLN A 281 -11.69 3.19 7.03
C GLN A 281 -12.53 2.02 7.54
N THR A 282 -12.75 1.01 6.70
CA THR A 282 -13.45 -0.22 7.08
C THR A 282 -12.54 -1.42 6.88
N PHE A 283 -12.31 -2.16 7.95
CA PHE A 283 -11.64 -3.46 7.93
C PHE A 283 -12.68 -4.54 8.23
N THR A 284 -12.79 -5.53 7.35
CA THR A 284 -13.63 -6.72 7.56
C THR A 284 -12.84 -7.99 7.31
N GLY A 285 -12.73 -8.84 8.33
CA GLY A 285 -12.14 -10.18 8.22
C GLY A 285 -13.16 -11.27 8.59
N SER A 286 -13.53 -12.16 7.67
CA SER A 286 -14.53 -13.22 7.95
C SER A 286 -13.97 -14.64 8.02
N SER A 287 -12.66 -14.79 7.91
CA SER A 287 -12.02 -16.08 7.67
C SER A 287 -11.05 -16.47 8.77
N ARG A 288 -10.60 -17.74 8.79
CA ARG A 288 -9.63 -18.23 9.79
C ARG A 288 -8.38 -17.32 9.82
N ASP A 289 -7.79 -17.20 11.01
CA ASP A 289 -6.62 -16.41 11.42
C ASP A 289 -6.17 -15.24 10.49
N ASN A 290 -6.44 -14.00 10.92
CA ASN A 290 -5.76 -12.80 10.45
C ASN A 290 -4.54 -12.54 11.34
N VAL A 291 -3.33 -12.56 10.77
CA VAL A 291 -2.08 -12.58 11.51
C VAL A 291 -1.18 -11.43 11.06
N PHE A 292 -0.86 -10.55 12.00
CA PHE A 292 0.14 -9.50 11.87
C PHE A 292 1.33 -9.90 12.72
N THR A 293 2.50 -10.08 12.11
CA THR A 293 3.73 -10.45 12.80
C THR A 293 4.85 -9.48 12.43
N MET A 294 5.47 -8.95 13.48
CA MET A 294 6.72 -8.21 13.40
C MET A 294 7.72 -8.90 14.32
N SER A 295 8.75 -9.47 13.71
CA SER A 295 9.77 -10.21 14.45
C SER A 295 11.15 -9.67 14.13
N PRO A 296 11.78 -8.90 15.03
CA PRO A 296 13.19 -8.63 14.89
C PRO A 296 13.98 -9.92 14.97
N PHE A 297 14.96 -10.05 14.08
CA PHE A 297 16.03 -11.03 14.28
C PHE A 297 16.67 -10.75 15.64
N ALA A 298 16.91 -11.80 16.43
CA ALA A 298 17.54 -11.70 17.75
C ALA A 298 18.68 -10.67 17.72
N GLY A 299 18.58 -9.59 18.51
CA GLY A 299 19.38 -8.40 18.27
C GLY A 299 18.95 -7.18 19.10
N PRO A 300 19.30 -5.96 18.64
CA PRO A 300 19.15 -4.73 19.41
C PRO A 300 17.68 -4.39 19.69
N THR A 301 17.48 -3.47 20.64
CA THR A 301 16.20 -2.84 20.86
C THR A 301 15.73 -2.13 19.59
N VAL A 302 14.52 -2.45 19.12
CA VAL A 302 13.83 -1.79 18.01
C VAL A 302 12.72 -0.91 18.54
N SER A 303 12.44 0.21 17.86
CA SER A 303 11.46 1.19 18.30
C SER A 303 10.40 1.49 17.25
N GLU A 304 9.30 2.10 17.68
CA GLU A 304 8.28 2.66 16.78
C GLU A 304 7.64 1.63 15.85
N LEU A 305 7.47 0.39 16.28
CA LEU A 305 6.73 -0.60 15.49
C LEU A 305 5.24 -0.37 15.63
N VAL A 306 4.50 -0.34 14.52
CA VAL A 306 3.04 -0.16 14.56
C VAL A 306 2.35 -1.29 13.80
N GLN A 307 1.42 -1.97 14.46
CA GLN A 307 0.49 -2.91 13.84
C GLN A 307 -0.94 -2.44 14.09
N ALA A 308 -1.71 -2.33 13.00
CA ALA A 308 -3.08 -1.87 13.04
C ALA A 308 -4.00 -2.69 12.12
N GLY A 309 -5.30 -2.76 12.41
CA GLY A 309 -6.29 -3.09 11.38
C GLY A 309 -6.54 -1.88 10.47
N ASN A 310 -6.95 -0.78 11.10
CA ASN A 310 -7.08 0.55 10.49
C ASN A 310 -6.10 1.52 11.18
N LEU A 311 -5.34 2.27 10.39
CA LEU A 311 -4.39 3.26 10.89
C LEU A 311 -4.61 4.62 10.22
N ILE A 312 -4.74 5.65 11.05
CA ILE A 312 -4.53 7.04 10.66
C ILE A 312 -3.27 7.51 11.41
N ASP A 313 -2.18 7.75 10.69
CA ASP A 313 -0.87 8.08 11.26
C ASP A 313 -0.51 9.53 10.92
N ILE A 314 -0.58 10.42 11.92
CA ILE A 314 -0.46 11.87 11.76
C ILE A 314 0.90 12.33 12.24
N GLY A 315 1.67 12.95 11.36
CA GLY A 315 2.97 13.53 11.64
C GLY A 315 2.83 14.80 12.47
N GLN A 316 2.49 15.90 11.82
CA GLN A 316 2.27 17.22 12.42
C GLN A 316 0.98 17.81 11.86
N GLY A 317 -0.13 17.63 12.57
CA GLY A 317 -1.45 17.98 12.03
C GLY A 317 -2.59 17.84 13.01
N ALA A 318 -3.82 17.92 12.49
CA ALA A 318 -5.04 17.69 13.25
C ALA A 318 -6.08 16.94 12.42
N ILE A 319 -6.88 16.12 13.10
CA ILE A 319 -8.19 15.68 12.60
C ILE A 319 -9.20 16.74 12.99
N THR A 320 -9.86 17.33 12.00
CA THR A 320 -10.78 18.45 12.25
C THR A 320 -12.25 18.10 12.08
N ASP A 321 -12.57 16.88 11.66
CA ASP A 321 -13.96 16.45 11.45
C ASP A 321 -14.43 15.39 12.46
N LEU A 322 -15.72 15.48 12.81
CA LEU A 322 -16.47 14.57 13.68
C LEU A 322 -17.00 13.32 12.95
N THR A 323 -16.93 13.31 11.61
CA THR A 323 -17.39 12.17 10.81
C THR A 323 -16.30 11.15 10.53
N ASP A 324 -15.03 11.47 10.82
CA ASP A 324 -13.91 10.54 10.72
C ASP A 324 -14.20 9.26 11.52
N HIS A 325 -14.26 8.15 10.80
CA HIS A 325 -14.80 6.91 11.31
C HIS A 325 -13.96 5.71 10.88
N GLN A 326 -13.37 5.03 11.86
CA GLN A 326 -12.76 3.72 11.67
C GLN A 326 -13.72 2.63 12.15
N VAL A 327 -14.03 1.68 11.27
CA VAL A 327 -14.80 0.48 11.58
C VAL A 327 -13.89 -0.71 11.44
N PHE A 328 -13.75 -1.47 12.52
CA PHE A 328 -13.09 -2.76 12.50
C PHE A 328 -14.11 -3.86 12.81
N SER A 329 -14.18 -4.86 11.94
CA SER A 329 -15.00 -6.04 12.11
C SER A 329 -14.20 -7.33 11.82
N THR A 330 -14.24 -8.30 12.74
CA THR A 330 -13.72 -9.64 12.47
C THR A 330 -14.62 -10.74 13.05
N GLU A 331 -14.87 -11.77 12.26
CA GLU A 331 -15.47 -13.04 12.72
C GLU A 331 -14.41 -14.12 12.95
N GLY A 332 -13.23 -13.97 12.34
CA GLY A 332 -12.09 -14.86 12.48
C GLY A 332 -11.20 -14.55 13.68
N THR A 333 -10.22 -15.42 13.94
CA THR A 333 -9.15 -15.11 14.90
C THR A 333 -8.34 -13.92 14.39
N MET A 334 -7.96 -12.99 15.26
CA MET A 334 -6.91 -12.03 14.96
C MET A 334 -5.75 -12.15 15.94
N THR A 335 -4.55 -12.25 15.38
CA THR A 335 -3.29 -12.35 16.13
C THR A 335 -2.35 -11.23 15.71
N MET A 336 -1.89 -10.44 16.68
CA MET A 336 -0.83 -9.46 16.49
C MET A 336 0.35 -9.85 17.38
N THR A 337 1.52 -9.97 16.78
CA THR A 337 2.73 -10.37 17.51
C THR A 337 3.88 -9.44 17.18
N GLN A 338 4.47 -8.86 18.22
CA GLN A 338 5.71 -8.11 18.23
C GLN A 338 6.68 -8.82 19.17
N THR A 339 7.77 -9.36 18.64
CA THR A 339 8.81 -10.03 19.44
C THR A 339 10.07 -9.16 19.57
N GLY A 340 11.04 -9.55 20.42
CA GLY A 340 12.33 -8.84 20.59
C GLY A 340 12.31 -7.73 21.64
N GLY A 341 13.41 -6.99 21.82
CA GLY A 341 13.40 -5.80 22.70
C GLY A 341 12.67 -4.67 21.98
N VAL A 342 11.41 -4.42 22.33
CA VAL A 342 10.58 -3.44 21.62
C VAL A 342 10.34 -2.23 22.52
N VAL A 343 10.50 -1.03 21.99
CA VAL A 343 10.25 0.23 22.71
C VAL A 343 9.31 1.10 21.88
N ASP A 344 8.48 1.92 22.54
CA ASP A 344 7.71 2.96 21.84
C ASP A 344 6.85 2.41 20.68
N SER A 345 6.24 1.23 20.88
CA SER A 345 5.54 0.48 19.84
C SER A 345 4.06 0.27 20.15
N LEU A 346 3.27 0.10 19.09
CA LEU A 346 1.82 0.06 19.16
C LEU A 346 1.27 -1.19 18.45
N GLN A 347 0.35 -1.86 19.12
CA GLN A 347 -0.61 -2.78 18.52
C GLN A 347 -2.00 -2.22 18.75
N ALA A 348 -2.80 -2.08 17.69
CA ALA A 348 -4.17 -1.60 17.78
C ALA A 348 -5.08 -2.30 16.74
N LEU A 349 -6.40 -2.37 16.95
CA LEU A 349 -7.31 -2.76 15.86
C LEU A 349 -7.71 -1.54 15.04
N ASN A 350 -8.10 -0.46 15.72
CA ASN A 350 -8.20 0.88 15.17
C ASN A 350 -7.19 1.77 15.88
N ALA A 351 -6.35 2.47 15.12
CA ALA A 351 -5.40 3.45 15.64
C ALA A 351 -5.52 4.79 14.92
N ILE A 352 -5.48 5.84 15.72
CA ILE A 352 -5.23 7.22 15.32
C ILE A 352 -4.01 7.66 16.13
N THR A 353 -2.87 7.77 15.45
CA THR A 353 -1.60 8.14 16.07
C THR A 353 -1.23 9.56 15.72
N ASP A 354 -0.68 10.26 16.70
CA ASP A 354 0.00 11.53 16.53
C ASP A 354 1.49 11.32 16.85
N LYS A 355 2.39 11.64 15.91
CA LYS A 355 3.83 11.42 16.04
C LYS A 355 4.55 12.53 16.80
N THR A 356 3.96 13.73 16.92
CA THR A 356 4.67 14.91 17.43
C THR A 356 4.02 15.57 18.64
N GLY A 357 2.90 15.03 19.12
CA GLY A 357 2.19 15.57 20.28
C GLY A 357 1.39 16.82 19.94
N GLY A 358 0.89 16.90 18.70
CA GLY A 358 -0.15 17.83 18.31
C GLY A 358 -1.48 17.56 19.04
N SER A 359 -2.54 18.25 18.62
CA SER A 359 -3.89 17.97 19.10
C SER A 359 -4.43 16.71 18.42
N ALA A 360 -3.85 15.55 18.73
CA ALA A 360 -4.35 14.25 18.34
C ALA A 360 -5.87 14.20 18.60
N ALA A 361 -6.62 13.77 17.58
CA ALA A 361 -8.06 13.84 17.47
C ALA A 361 -8.81 13.70 18.82
N THR A 362 -9.39 14.80 19.30
CA THR A 362 -10.41 14.74 20.36
C THR A 362 -11.77 14.27 19.82
N GLN A 363 -11.89 13.98 18.52
CA GLN A 363 -13.16 14.00 17.78
C GLN A 363 -13.39 12.88 16.75
N ALA A 364 -12.60 11.80 16.75
CA ALA A 364 -12.82 10.67 15.84
C ALA A 364 -13.72 9.57 16.45
N ARG A 365 -14.45 8.84 15.61
CA ARG A 365 -15.28 7.69 16.02
C ARG A 365 -14.57 6.39 15.64
N GLN A 366 -14.41 5.49 16.60
CA GLN A 366 -13.85 4.16 16.36
C GLN A 366 -14.86 3.10 16.80
N SER A 367 -15.28 2.24 15.89
CA SER A 367 -16.16 1.11 16.15
C SER A 367 -15.40 -0.20 16.01
N LEU A 368 -15.58 -1.08 16.98
CA LEU A 368 -14.96 -2.39 17.03
C LEU A 368 -16.03 -3.46 17.23
N THR A 369 -16.09 -4.43 16.33
CA THR A 369 -16.88 -5.66 16.48
C THR A 369 -15.99 -6.86 16.24
N ALA A 370 -15.78 -7.70 17.26
CA ALA A 370 -15.04 -8.94 17.12
C ALA A 370 -15.85 -10.07 17.73
N SER A 371 -16.15 -11.10 16.94
CA SER A 371 -16.82 -12.33 17.41
C SER A 371 -15.88 -13.55 17.43
N GLY A 372 -14.73 -13.46 16.74
CA GLY A 372 -13.65 -14.45 16.78
C GLY A 372 -12.66 -14.24 17.92
N ALA A 373 -11.73 -15.18 18.07
CA ALA A 373 -10.67 -15.10 19.09
C ALA A 373 -9.69 -13.95 18.81
N PHE A 374 -9.11 -13.38 19.85
CA PHE A 374 -8.20 -12.25 19.72
C PHE A 374 -6.95 -12.42 20.58
N SER A 375 -5.77 -12.13 20.02
CA SER A 375 -4.49 -12.18 20.71
C SER A 375 -3.57 -11.05 20.27
N MET A 376 -3.05 -10.30 21.25
CA MET A 376 -1.94 -9.35 21.09
C MET A 376 -0.79 -9.81 21.99
N ASP A 377 0.38 -10.05 21.42
CA ASP A 377 1.60 -10.42 22.17
C ASP A 377 2.71 -9.41 21.84
N GLN A 378 3.17 -8.70 22.86
CA GLN A 378 4.33 -7.80 22.85
C GLN A 378 5.32 -8.32 23.89
N ARG A 379 6.36 -9.02 23.44
CA ARG A 379 7.37 -9.58 24.35
C ARG A 379 8.45 -8.53 24.62
N VAL A 380 8.87 -8.39 25.89
CA VAL A 380 9.99 -7.51 26.30
C VAL A 380 9.79 -6.07 25.82
N ALA A 381 8.61 -5.52 26.09
CA ALA A 381 8.23 -4.18 25.67
C ALA A 381 8.44 -3.14 26.78
N THR A 382 9.11 -2.03 26.47
CA THR A 382 9.12 -0.82 27.33
C THR A 382 8.31 0.26 26.61
N THR A 383 7.55 1.07 27.35
CA THR A 383 6.76 2.21 26.82
C THR A 383 5.81 1.92 25.65
N SER A 384 5.54 0.64 25.35
CA SER A 384 4.66 0.18 24.27
C SER A 384 3.22 -0.02 24.74
N GLY A 385 2.28 -0.13 23.81
CA GLY A 385 0.86 -0.33 24.11
C GLY A 385 0.13 -1.28 23.17
N GLN A 386 -0.94 -1.87 23.71
CA GLN A 386 -1.86 -2.81 23.06
C GLN A 386 -3.30 -2.35 23.29
N PHE A 387 -4.07 -2.12 22.23
CA PHE A 387 -5.40 -1.53 22.34
C PHE A 387 -6.40 -2.13 21.33
N GLY A 388 -7.68 -2.16 21.67
CA GLY A 388 -8.72 -2.35 20.64
C GLY A 388 -8.82 -1.09 19.77
N ASN A 389 -9.20 0.01 20.41
CA ASN A 389 -9.25 1.34 19.82
C ASN A 389 -8.20 2.23 20.51
N PHE A 390 -7.40 2.94 19.71
CA PHE A 390 -6.38 3.87 20.20
C PHE A 390 -6.52 5.21 19.48
N ALA A 391 -6.47 6.30 20.24
CA ALA A 391 -6.31 7.66 19.75
C ALA A 391 -5.35 8.41 20.68
N GLY A 392 -4.20 8.82 20.18
CA GLY A 392 -3.23 9.56 21.00
C GLY A 392 -1.82 9.61 20.45
N LEU A 393 -0.91 10.09 21.30
CA LEU A 393 0.51 10.21 20.99
C LEU A 393 1.15 8.82 20.82
N ARG A 394 1.81 8.59 19.69
CA ARG A 394 2.75 7.50 19.49
C ARG A 394 3.96 7.80 20.38
N ARG A 395 4.03 7.14 21.53
CA ARG A 395 5.15 7.28 22.46
C ARG A 395 6.29 6.44 21.98
#